data_AF-A0A4V1VJJ0-F1
#
_entry.id   AF-A0A4V1VJJ0-F1
#
_cell.length_a   1.000
_cell.length_b   1.000
_cell.length_c   1.000
_cell.angle_alpha   90.00
_cell.angle_beta   90.00
_cell.angle_gamma   90.00
#
_symmetry.space_group_name_H-M   'P 1'
#
loop_
_entity.id
_entity.type
_entity.pdbx_description
1 polymer ?
#
loop_
_entity_poly.entity_id
_entity_poly.type
_entity_poly.pdbx_seq_one_letter_code
_entity_poly.pdbx_strand_id
1 'polypeptide(L)' 'PDPAPFALALPALGLAAGPAVWYVGDTALDMQAARNAGCTPVLLGDAAHDGGVAAAAPEFAFSDAMALTAYLRG' A
#
# COMPACT_ATOMS: atom_id res chain seq x y z
N PRO A 1 10.20 8.74 -0.10
CA PRO A 1 10.18 8.06 -1.41
C PRO A 1 9.65 9.03 -2.48
N ASP A 2 10.15 8.94 -3.71
CA ASP A 2 9.74 9.79 -4.83
C ASP A 2 8.34 9.37 -5.34
N PRO A 3 7.38 10.30 -5.55
CA PRO A 3 6.05 9.99 -6.09
C PRO A 3 6.06 9.58 -7.58
N ALA A 4 7.19 9.68 -8.29
CA ALA A 4 7.30 9.42 -9.73
C ALA A 4 6.68 8.09 -10.20
N PRO A 5 6.80 6.94 -9.48
CA PRO A 5 6.16 5.70 -9.91
C PRO A 5 4.62 5.80 -9.99
N PHE A 6 3.99 6.50 -9.05
CA PHE A 6 2.54 6.71 -9.02
C PHE A 6 2.08 7.71 -10.07
N ALA A 7 2.85 8.79 -10.24
CA ALA A 7 2.57 9.82 -11.23
C ALA A 7 2.68 9.29 -12.67
N LEU A 8 3.43 8.21 -12.91
CA LEU A 8 3.56 7.59 -14.23
C LEU A 8 2.51 6.48 -14.43
N ALA A 9 2.26 5.66 -13.42
CA ALA A 9 1.39 4.49 -13.53
C ALA A 9 -0.11 4.85 -13.55
N LEU A 10 -0.56 5.75 -12.66
CA LEU A 10 -1.99 6.03 -12.52
C LEU A 10 -2.61 6.69 -13.75
N PRO A 11 -1.98 7.70 -14.38
CA PRO A 11 -2.51 8.28 -15.61
C PRO A 11 -2.57 7.28 -16.77
N ALA A 12 -1.60 6.36 -16.86
CA ALA A 12 -1.60 5.30 -17.88
C ALA A 12 -2.78 4.31 -17.70
N LEU A 13 -3.31 4.20 -16.49
CA LEU A 13 -4.51 3.41 -16.16
C LEU A 13 -5.81 4.22 -16.22
N GLY A 14 -5.74 5.52 -16.54
CA GLY A 14 -6.90 6.42 -16.49
C GLY A 14 -7.41 6.68 -15.07
N LEU A 15 -6.58 6.45 -14.06
CA LEU A 15 -6.90 6.61 -12.64
C LEU A 15 -6.23 7.86 -12.08
N ALA A 16 -6.89 8.49 -11.12
CA ALA A 16 -6.30 9.52 -10.27
C ALA A 16 -5.85 8.88 -8.95
N ALA A 17 -4.79 9.42 -8.34
CA ALA A 17 -4.44 9.03 -6.98
C ALA A 17 -5.54 9.47 -6.01
N GLY A 18 -5.78 8.65 -4.99
CA GLY A 18 -6.83 8.90 -4.01
C GLY A 18 -7.13 7.66 -3.17
N PRO A 19 -8.01 7.78 -2.15
CA PRO A 19 -8.33 6.69 -1.23
C PRO A 19 -9.09 5.52 -1.88
N ALA A 20 -9.52 5.66 -3.14
CA ALA A 20 -10.06 4.56 -3.92
C ALA A 20 -8.97 3.68 -4.57
N VAL A 21 -7.71 4.10 -4.54
CA VAL A 21 -6.56 3.38 -5.09
C VAL A 21 -5.74 2.82 -3.96
N TRP A 22 -5.57 1.50 -3.94
CA TRP A 22 -4.74 0.82 -2.95
C TRP A 22 -3.31 0.67 -3.47
N TYR A 23 -2.33 0.97 -2.63
CA TYR A 23 -0.94 0.59 -2.86
C TYR A 23 -0.54 -0.47 -1.86
N VAL A 24 -0.23 -1.66 -2.38
CA VAL A 24 0.11 -2.84 -1.60
C VAL A 24 1.62 -3.03 -1.61
N GLY A 25 2.24 -3.14 -0.44
CA GLY A 25 3.68 -3.38 -0.28
C GLY A 25 3.98 -4.05 1.06
N ASP A 26 5.23 -4.44 1.28
CA ASP A 26 5.67 -5.21 2.45
C ASP A 26 6.55 -4.41 3.42
N THR A 27 6.88 -3.17 3.09
CA THR A 27 7.76 -2.31 3.89
C THR A 27 7.06 -1.05 4.41
N ALA A 28 7.63 -0.46 5.46
CA ALA A 28 7.24 0.86 5.95
C ALA A 28 7.45 1.96 4.90
N LEU A 29 8.45 1.77 4.01
CA LEU A 29 8.72 2.68 2.91
C LEU A 29 7.55 2.71 1.91
N ASP A 30 6.96 1.55 1.61
CA ASP A 30 5.78 1.45 0.74
C ASP A 30 4.59 2.16 1.34
N MET A 31 4.39 2.01 2.65
CA MET A 31 3.29 2.67 3.36
C MET A 31 3.46 4.20 3.33
N GLN A 32 4.70 4.68 3.44
CA GLN A 32 4.99 6.09 3.27
C GLN A 32 4.79 6.57 1.83
N ALA A 33 5.16 5.76 0.84
CA ALA A 33 4.97 6.08 -0.57
C ALA A 33 3.48 6.20 -0.93
N ALA A 34 2.66 5.25 -0.47
CA ALA A 34 1.20 5.27 -0.63
C ALA A 34 0.58 6.55 -0.04
N ARG A 35 0.93 6.89 1.21
CA ARG A 35 0.45 8.10 1.88
C ARG A 35 0.87 9.37 1.14
N ASN A 36 2.12 9.46 0.70
CA ASN A 36 2.63 10.61 -0.06
C ASN A 36 1.94 10.75 -1.42
N ALA A 37 1.51 9.65 -2.03
CA ALA A 37 0.74 9.65 -3.27
C ALA A 37 -0.76 9.94 -3.05
N GLY A 38 -1.25 9.90 -1.82
CA GLY A 38 -2.69 10.02 -1.51
C GLY A 38 -3.49 8.73 -1.73
N CYS A 39 -2.81 7.60 -1.89
CA CYS A 39 -3.40 6.27 -2.01
C CYS A 39 -3.59 5.62 -0.63
N THR A 40 -4.44 4.59 -0.55
CA THR A 40 -4.61 3.77 0.65
C THR A 40 -3.38 2.87 0.86
N PRO A 41 -2.67 2.98 2.00
CA PRO A 41 -1.53 2.14 2.34
C PRO A 41 -1.97 0.75 2.83
N VAL A 42 -1.62 -0.31 2.09
CA VAL A 42 -1.95 -1.70 2.43
C VAL A 42 -0.69 -2.52 2.63
N LEU A 43 -0.46 -2.96 3.87
CA LEU A 43 0.68 -3.80 4.20
C LEU A 43 0.37 -5.27 3.93
N LEU A 44 1.30 -5.95 3.27
CA LEU A 44 1.32 -7.40 3.12
C LEU A 44 2.50 -7.97 3.91
N GLY A 45 2.20 -8.81 4.91
CA GLY A 45 3.19 -9.33 5.87
C GLY A 45 3.21 -8.53 7.17
N ASP A 46 4.33 -8.62 7.90
CA ASP A 46 4.47 -8.07 9.25
C ASP A 46 5.39 -6.85 9.35
N ALA A 47 6.10 -6.50 8.28
CA ALA A 47 7.15 -5.47 8.25
C ALA A 47 8.17 -5.60 9.40
N ALA A 48 8.52 -6.83 9.81
CA ALA A 48 9.41 -7.07 10.96
C ALA A 48 10.75 -6.34 10.84
N HIS A 49 11.29 -6.25 9.62
CA HIS A 49 12.54 -5.55 9.32
C HIS A 49 12.46 -4.03 9.52
N ASP A 50 11.25 -3.46 9.57
CA ASP A 50 10.99 -2.03 9.76
C ASP A 50 10.44 -1.70 11.15
N GLY A 51 10.51 -2.63 12.10
CA GLY A 51 9.95 -2.45 13.45
C GLY A 51 8.48 -2.88 13.58
N GLY A 52 7.97 -3.60 12.59
CA GLY A 52 6.66 -4.24 12.61
C GLY A 52 5.52 -3.38 12.06
N VAL A 53 4.34 -3.99 11.96
CA VAL A 53 3.10 -3.38 11.45
C VAL A 53 2.81 -2.01 12.07
N ALA A 54 3.01 -1.86 13.38
CA ALA A 54 2.76 -0.61 14.08
C ALA A 54 3.68 0.54 13.60
N ALA A 55 4.95 0.24 13.34
CA ALA A 55 5.91 1.22 12.82
C ALA A 55 5.63 1.55 11.34
N ALA A 56 5.20 0.55 10.55
CA ALA A 56 4.79 0.74 9.17
C ALA A 56 3.50 1.58 9.03
N ALA A 57 2.66 1.61 10.07
CA ALA A 57 1.41 2.38 10.14
C ALA A 57 0.56 2.29 8.84
N PRO A 58 0.13 1.08 8.44
CA PRO A 58 -0.76 0.89 7.31
C PRO A 58 -2.21 1.22 7.68
N GLU A 59 -3.06 1.38 6.66
CA GLU A 59 -4.52 1.46 6.84
C GLU A 59 -5.14 0.06 6.90
N PHE A 60 -4.64 -0.86 6.06
CA PHE A 60 -4.97 -2.28 6.11
C PHE A 60 -3.69 -3.11 6.19
N ALA A 61 -3.73 -4.20 6.96
CA ALA A 61 -2.63 -5.16 7.03
C ALA A 61 -3.16 -6.58 6.85
N PHE A 62 -2.50 -7.35 5.98
CA PHE A 62 -2.82 -8.74 5.71
C PHE A 62 -1.57 -9.59 5.91
N SER A 63 -1.70 -10.78 6.51
CA SER A 63 -0.56 -11.67 6.75
C SER A 63 0.11 -12.15 5.45
N ASP A 64 -0.70 -12.33 4.40
CA ASP A 64 -0.28 -12.87 3.12
C ASP A 64 -1.29 -12.55 2.01
N ALA A 65 -0.93 -12.91 0.77
CA ALA A 65 -1.76 -12.67 -0.41
C ALA A 65 -3.09 -13.43 -0.39
N MET A 66 -3.18 -14.56 0.31
CA MET A 66 -4.41 -15.33 0.41
C MET A 66 -5.42 -14.62 1.32
N ALA A 67 -4.97 -14.07 2.46
CA ALA A 67 -5.78 -13.25 3.34
C ALA A 67 -6.31 -11.99 2.63
N LEU A 68 -5.44 -11.29 1.87
CA LEU A 68 -5.84 -10.17 1.03
C LEU A 68 -6.88 -10.58 -0.03
N THR A 69 -6.65 -11.69 -0.72
CA THR A 69 -7.58 -12.19 -1.74
C THR A 69 -8.94 -12.55 -1.14
N ALA A 70 -8.96 -13.17 0.04
CA ALA A 70 -10.19 -13.51 0.74
C ALA A 70 -10.99 -12.26 1.12
N TYR A 71 -10.30 -11.20 1.57
CA TYR A 71 -10.92 -9.92 1.89
C TYR A 71 -11.55 -9.26 0.66
N LEU A 72 -10.84 -9.22 -0.49
CA LEU A 72 -11.33 -8.57 -1.72
C LEU A 72 -12.48 -9.32 -2.40
N ARG A 73 -12.71 -10.59 -2.05
CA ARG A 73 -13.79 -11.42 -2.61
C ARG A 73 -15.05 -11.47 -1.73
N GLY A 74 -14.96 -10.99 -0.49
CA GLY A 74 -16.10 -10.82 0.41
C GLY A 74 -16.89 -9.56 0.08
#